data_AF-A0A2D6PTS0-F1
#
_entry.id   AF-A0A2D6PTS0-F1
#
_cell.length_a   1.000
_cell.length_b   1.000
_cell.length_c   1.000
_cell.angle_alpha   90.00
_cell.angle_beta   90.00
_cell.angle_gamma   90.00
#
_symmetry.space_group_name_H-M   'P 1'
#
loop_
_entity.id
_entity.type
_entity.pdbx_description
1 polymer ?
#
loop_
_entity_poly.entity_id
_entity_poly.type
_entity_poly.pdbx_seq_one_letter_code
_entity_poly.pdbx_strand_id
1 'polypeptide(L)'
;MKADALALFRSIQHAENDGETPREAGRRLGIHLNRVAGLCEKWSRKGWYQYTECAELGWLTNAGVARLGQMEGAAEAGGPIDPPVSDAGGGEPAR
;
A
#
# COMPACT_ATOMS: atom_id res chain seq x y z
N MET A 1 -6.45 8.01 -10.60
CA MET A 1 -5.36 8.01 -9.60
C MET A 1 -5.66 7.30 -8.27
N LYS A 2 -6.94 7.08 -7.88
CA LYS A 2 -7.31 6.15 -6.79
C LYS A 2 -7.31 4.67 -7.23
N ALA A 3 -7.65 4.42 -8.50
CA ALA A 3 -7.75 3.07 -9.08
C ALA A 3 -6.41 2.30 -9.08
N ASP A 4 -5.31 2.94 -9.49
CA ASP A 4 -4.00 2.27 -9.59
C ASP A 4 -3.48 1.79 -8.23
N ALA A 5 -3.70 2.57 -7.17
CA ALA A 5 -3.29 2.22 -5.82
C ALA A 5 -4.07 1.00 -5.31
N LEU A 6 -5.39 0.98 -5.50
CA LEU A 6 -6.23 -0.15 -5.11
C LEU A 6 -5.91 -1.40 -5.95
N ALA A 7 -5.73 -1.24 -7.27
CA ALA A 7 -5.39 -2.34 -8.17
C ALA A 7 -4.06 -3.00 -7.80
N LEU A 8 -3.03 -2.19 -7.51
CA LEU A 8 -1.74 -2.68 -7.04
C LEU A 8 -1.87 -3.37 -5.67
N PHE A 9 -2.61 -2.78 -4.73
CA PHE A 9 -2.80 -3.33 -3.37
C PHE A 9 -3.51 -4.69 -3.40
N ARG A 10 -4.55 -4.84 -4.24
CA ARG A 10 -5.22 -6.13 -4.48
C ARG A 10 -4.28 -7.17 -5.06
N SER A 11 -3.48 -6.77 -6.03
CA SER A 11 -2.52 -7.65 -6.69
C SER A 11 -1.54 -8.28 -5.70
N ILE A 12 -0.96 -7.44 -4.83
CA ILE A 12 0.02 -7.88 -3.83
C ILE A 12 -0.62 -8.80 -2.79
N GLN A 13 -1.89 -8.60 -2.42
CA GLN A 13 -2.58 -9.51 -1.50
C GLN A 13 -2.73 -10.92 -2.06
N HIS A 14 -3.14 -11.05 -3.33
CA HIS A 14 -3.26 -12.36 -3.97
C HIS A 14 -1.89 -13.04 -4.13
N ALA A 15 -0.84 -12.24 -4.27
CA ALA A 15 0.51 -12.72 -4.50
C ALA A 15 1.17 -13.40 -3.30
N GLU A 16 0.64 -13.31 -2.07
CA GLU A 16 1.13 -14.13 -0.96
C GLU A 16 1.05 -15.64 -1.27
N ASN A 17 0.22 -16.06 -2.23
CA ASN A 17 0.13 -17.46 -2.68
C ASN A 17 0.94 -17.78 -3.96
N ASP A 18 1.18 -16.79 -4.82
CA ASP A 18 1.77 -17.00 -6.16
C ASP A 18 3.20 -16.42 -6.31
N GLY A 19 3.70 -15.69 -5.32
CA GLY A 19 5.03 -15.08 -5.33
C GLY A 19 5.18 -13.82 -6.20
N GLU A 20 4.08 -13.23 -6.69
CA GLU A 20 4.10 -12.00 -7.48
C GLU A 20 4.55 -10.79 -6.63
N THR A 21 5.62 -10.12 -7.04
CA THR A 21 6.13 -8.94 -6.35
C THR A 21 5.35 -7.67 -6.75
N PRO A 22 5.33 -6.60 -5.93
CA PRO A 22 4.77 -5.31 -6.34
C PRO A 22 5.35 -4.77 -7.65
N ARG A 23 6.64 -5.04 -7.92
CA ARG A 23 7.30 -4.73 -9.20
C ARG A 23 6.59 -5.41 -10.37
N GLU A 24 6.31 -6.70 -10.25
CA GLU A 24 5.67 -7.50 -11.30
C GLU A 24 4.20 -7.12 -11.47
N ALA A 25 3.47 -6.97 -10.35
CA ALA A 25 2.11 -6.45 -10.34
C ALA A 25 2.02 -5.08 -11.02
N GLY A 26 2.92 -4.15 -10.67
CA GLY A 26 3.01 -2.83 -11.27
C GLY A 26 3.25 -2.87 -12.78
N ARG A 27 4.18 -3.71 -13.24
CA ARG A 27 4.42 -3.91 -14.68
C ARG A 27 3.18 -4.43 -15.40
N ARG A 28 2.52 -5.45 -14.85
CA ARG A 28 1.29 -6.03 -15.43
C ARG A 28 0.15 -5.01 -15.49
N LEU A 29 0.04 -4.15 -14.49
CA LEU A 29 -0.98 -3.09 -14.41
C LEU A 29 -0.59 -1.82 -15.20
N GLY A 30 0.58 -1.77 -15.84
CA GLY A 30 1.06 -0.59 -16.55
C GLY A 30 1.40 0.60 -15.63
N ILE A 31 1.68 0.34 -14.35
CA ILE A 31 2.06 1.36 -13.37
C ILE A 31 3.56 1.57 -13.42
N HIS A 32 3.98 2.82 -13.57
CA HIS A 32 5.40 3.18 -13.58
C HIS A 32 6.08 2.75 -12.26
N LEU A 33 7.29 2.16 -12.34
CA LEU A 33 7.98 1.59 -11.18
C LEU A 33 8.24 2.60 -10.06
N ASN A 34 8.65 3.84 -10.36
CA ASN A 34 8.79 4.88 -9.34
C ASN A 34 7.49 5.14 -8.56
N ARG A 35 6.34 4.97 -9.22
CA ARG A 35 5.03 5.13 -8.57
C ARG A 35 4.70 3.92 -7.70
N VAL A 36 5.05 2.71 -8.13
CA VAL A 36 4.97 1.49 -7.31
C VAL A 36 5.80 1.68 -6.04
N ALA A 37 7.07 2.05 -6.17
CA ALA A 37 7.96 2.30 -5.05
C ALA A 37 7.41 3.36 -4.08
N GLY A 38 6.94 4.51 -4.59
CA GLY A 38 6.35 5.54 -3.76
C GLY A 38 5.07 5.12 -3.03
N LEU A 39 4.24 4.27 -3.64
CA LEU A 39 3.06 3.69 -2.99
C LEU A 39 3.47 2.71 -1.88
N CYS A 40 4.39 1.80 -2.17
CA CYS A 40 4.90 0.83 -1.21
C CYS A 40 5.59 1.50 0.00
N GLU A 41 6.40 2.53 -0.23
CA GLU A 41 7.00 3.34 0.85
C GLU A 41 5.93 4.01 1.71
N LYS A 42 4.92 4.60 1.08
CA LYS A 42 3.81 5.24 1.79
C LYS A 42 3.04 4.24 2.64
N TRP A 43 2.76 3.05 2.12
CA TRP A 43 2.09 1.98 2.86
C TRP A 43 2.97 1.44 3.99
N SER A 44 4.28 1.38 3.78
CA SER A 44 5.24 0.97 4.81
C SER A 44 5.27 1.92 6.00
N ARG A 45 5.29 3.24 5.75
CA ARG A 45 5.17 4.25 6.82
C ARG A 45 3.87 4.14 7.63
N LYS A 46 2.82 3.57 7.03
CA LYS A 46 1.53 3.32 7.69
C LYS A 46 1.45 1.93 8.35
N GLY A 47 2.51 1.12 8.27
CA GLY A 47 2.57 -0.24 8.80
C GLY A 47 1.76 -1.26 8.00
N TRP A 48 1.28 -0.92 6.80
CA TRP A 48 0.46 -1.78 5.96
C TRP A 48 1.29 -2.69 5.05
N TYR A 49 2.57 -2.35 4.87
CA TYR A 49 3.45 -2.99 3.92
C TYR A 49 4.85 -3.13 4.52
N GLN A 50 5.48 -4.29 4.33
CA GLN A 50 6.84 -4.54 4.75
C GLN A 50 7.67 -4.90 3.53
N TYR A 51 8.64 -4.02 3.20
CA TYR A 51 9.60 -4.30 2.15
C TYR A 51 10.77 -5.14 2.67
N THR A 52 11.42 -5.85 1.76
CA THR A 52 12.66 -6.61 1.99
C THR A 52 13.87 -5.73 1.68
N GLU A 53 14.60 -6.02 0.60
CA GLU A 53 15.78 -5.29 0.14
C GLU A 53 15.42 -3.97 -0.55
N CYS A 54 14.22 -3.87 -1.14
CA CYS A 54 13.71 -2.63 -1.74
C CYS A 54 12.19 -2.56 -1.68
N ALA A 55 11.65 -1.33 -1.80
CA ALA A 55 10.23 -1.02 -1.63
C ALA A 55 9.30 -1.84 -2.54
N GLU A 56 9.79 -2.34 -3.67
CA GLU A 56 9.02 -3.09 -4.66
C GLU A 56 9.15 -4.61 -4.53
N LEU A 57 9.84 -5.10 -3.49
CA LEU A 57 10.03 -6.51 -3.16
C LEU A 57 9.61 -6.75 -1.71
N GLY A 58 8.34 -7.10 -1.47
CA GLY A 58 7.83 -7.26 -0.12
C GLY A 58 6.34 -7.56 -0.09
N TRP A 59 5.76 -7.63 1.11
CA TRP A 59 4.44 -8.16 1.34
C TRP A 59 3.56 -7.21 2.17
N LEU A 60 2.25 -7.41 2.07
CA LEU A 60 1.30 -6.75 2.96
C LEU A 60 1.39 -7.35 4.36
N THR A 61 1.29 -6.51 5.37
CA THR A 61 1.15 -6.99 6.76
C THR A 61 -0.32 -7.37 7.03
N ASN A 62 -0.59 -8.03 8.14
CA ASN A 62 -1.98 -8.26 8.60
C ASN A 62 -2.80 -6.96 8.68
N ALA A 63 -2.17 -5.85 9.07
CA ALA A 63 -2.80 -4.53 9.08
C ALA A 63 -3.09 -4.01 7.66
N GLY A 64 -2.19 -4.28 6.71
CA GLY A 64 -2.42 -4.01 5.29
C GLY A 64 -3.58 -4.80 4.72
N VAL A 65 -3.64 -6.11 4.98
CA VAL A 65 -4.75 -6.98 4.56
C VAL A 65 -6.09 -6.47 5.09
N ALA A 66 -6.16 -6.14 6.39
CA ALA A 66 -7.37 -5.57 6.97
C ALA A 66 -7.74 -4.20 6.34
N ARG A 67 -6.72 -3.40 5.99
CA ARG A 67 -6.93 -2.09 5.35
C ARG A 67 -7.47 -2.23 3.93
N LEU A 68 -7.07 -3.26 3.19
CA LEU A 68 -7.59 -3.51 1.84
C LEU A 68 -9.12 -3.65 1.88
N GLY A 69 -9.67 -4.48 2.78
CA GLY A 69 -11.12 -4.61 2.93
C GLY A 69 -11.84 -3.28 3.22
N GLN A 70 -11.20 -2.37 3.97
CA GLN A 70 -11.73 -1.02 4.21
C GLN A 70 -11.65 -0.11 2.96
N MET A 71 -10.58 -0.24 2.16
CA MET A 71 -10.41 0.50 0.91
C MET A 71 -11.41 0.05 -0.16
N GLU A 72 -11.75 -1.24 -0.19
CA GLU A 72 -12.76 -1.79 -1.09
C GLU A 72 -14.15 -1.25 -0.75
N GLY A 73 -14.54 -1.28 0.52
CA GLY A 73 -15.80 -0.67 0.97
C GLY A 73 -15.86 0.84 0.70
N ALA A 74 -14.74 1.55 0.85
CA ALA A 74 -14.67 2.98 0.56
C ALA A 74 -14.71 3.28 -0.95
N ALA A 75 -14.16 2.42 -1.81
CA ALA A 75 -14.20 2.59 -3.26
C ALA A 75 -15.64 2.50 -3.79
N GLU A 76 -16.43 1.54 -3.30
CA GLU A 76 -17.86 1.39 -3.60
C GLU A 76 -18.68 2.63 -3.16
N ALA A 77 -18.29 3.24 -2.03
CA ALA A 77 -18.93 4.44 -1.50
C ALA A 77 -18.40 5.77 -2.10
N GLY A 78 -17.47 5.74 -3.06
CA GLY A 78 -16.86 6.95 -3.65
C GLY A 78 -15.87 7.69 -2.74
N GLY A 79 -15.48 7.10 -1.60
CA GLY A 79 -14.61 7.68 -0.58
C GLY A 79 -13.12 7.78 -0.97
N PRO A 80 -12.29 8.40 -0.12
CA PRO A 80 -10.84 8.45 -0.31
C PRO A 80 -10.20 7.08 -0.02
N ILE A 81 -9.52 6.53 -1.03
CA ILE A 81 -8.79 5.24 -0.94
C ILE A 81 -7.51 5.36 -0.08
N ASP A 82 -7.03 6.59 0.14
CA ASP A 82 -5.90 6.89 1.00
C ASP A 82 -6.27 8.01 2.00
N PRO A 83 -6.63 7.69 3.25
CA PRO A 83 -6.72 8.69 4.29
C PRO A 83 -5.31 9.20 4.62
N PRO A 84 -5.14 10.49 4.94
CA PRO A 84 -3.88 11.00 5.46
C PRO A 84 -3.48 10.16 6.68
N VAL A 85 -2.18 9.97 6.86
CA VAL A 85 -1.68 9.52 8.16
C VAL A 85 -2.15 10.60 9.13
N SER A 86 -3.03 10.28 10.08
CA SER A 86 -3.26 11.22 11.17
C SER A 86 -1.91 11.40 11.84
N ASP A 87 -1.34 12.61 11.73
CA ASP A 87 -0.25 13.08 12.59
C ASP A 87 -0.80 13.09 14.02
N ALA A 88 -0.89 11.92 14.63
CA ALA A 88 -1.13 11.79 16.06
C ALA A 88 0.19 12.17 16.75
N GLY A 89 0.40 13.48 16.86
CA GLY A 89 1.17 14.16 17.89
C GLY A 89 2.55 13.57 18.21
N GLY A 90 3.54 13.91 17.40
CA GLY A 90 4.91 14.09 17.90
C GLY A 90 4.96 15.33 18.80
N GLY A 91 4.48 15.21 20.05
CA GLY A 91 4.70 16.22 21.08
C GLY A 91 6.17 16.22 21.49
N GLU A 92 6.80 17.39 21.40
CA GLU A 92 8.20 17.69 21.73
C GLU A 92 8.72 17.00 23.00
N PRO A 93 9.96 16.47 23.02
CA PRO A 93 10.67 16.29 24.28
C PRO A 93 11.07 17.67 24.81
N ALA A 94 10.33 18.16 25.80
CA ALA A 94 10.73 19.33 26.58
C ALA A 94 12.10 19.06 27.21
N ARG A 95 13.06 19.95 26.90
CA ARG A 95 14.40 20.01 27.51
C ARG A 95 14.34 20.43 28.97
#